data_AF-A0A7V3HU00-F1
#
_entry.id   AF-A0A7V3HU00-F1
#
_cell.length_a   1.000
_cell.length_b   1.000
_cell.length_c   1.000
_cell.angle_alpha   90.00
_cell.angle_beta   90.00
_cell.angle_gamma   90.00
#
_symmetry.space_group_name_H-M   'P 1'
#
loop_
_entity.id
_entity.type
_entity.pdbx_description
1 polymer ?
#
loop_
_entity_poly.entity_id
_entity_poly.type
_entity_poly.pdbx_seq_one_letter_code
_entity_poly.pdbx_strand_id
1 'polypeptide(L)'
;MKKALWFALLSSLIFAEGMMDGWNNSDKEAAEKAQKAEQARMCTVYTEKIENYKKTMRDDELAQATLNNYVRLQTKYCEDVQKEQNASE
;
A
#
# COMPACT_ATOMS: atom_id res chain seq x y z
N MET A 1 -30.06 54.07 9.24
CA MET A 1 -29.14 53.31 10.10
C MET A 1 -29.45 51.81 10.05
N LYS A 2 -29.06 51.09 8.98
CA LYS A 2 -29.28 49.62 8.84
C LYS A 2 -28.22 48.93 7.96
N LYS A 3 -27.00 49.46 7.86
CA LYS A 3 -25.94 48.90 6.98
C LYS A 3 -24.67 48.46 7.72
N ALA A 4 -24.59 48.63 9.04
CA ALA A 4 -23.40 48.29 9.81
C ALA A 4 -23.43 46.88 10.42
N LEU A 5 -24.56 46.16 10.36
CA LEU A 5 -24.70 44.86 11.04
C LEU A 5 -24.25 43.66 10.19
N TRP A 6 -23.98 43.85 8.90
CA TRP A 6 -23.68 42.74 7.98
C TRP A 6 -22.19 42.37 7.87
N PHE A 7 -21.28 43.19 8.40
CA PHE A 7 -19.84 42.96 8.28
C PHE A 7 -19.20 42.19 9.44
N ALA A 8 -19.90 41.99 10.56
CA ALA A 8 -19.32 41.35 11.74
C ALA A 8 -19.38 39.80 11.73
N LEU A 9 -20.19 39.20 10.87
CA LEU A 9 -20.41 37.74 10.85
C LEU A 9 -19.51 36.98 9.85
N LEU A 10 -18.75 37.67 8.99
CA LEU A 10 -17.87 37.02 8.00
C LEU A 10 -16.40 36.94 8.43
N SER A 11 -15.99 37.55 9.55
CA SER A 11 -14.57 37.60 9.96
C SER A 11 -14.13 36.41 10.84
N SER A 12 -15.03 35.56 11.30
CA SER A 12 -14.70 34.40 12.15
C SER A 12 -14.40 33.10 11.37
N LEU A 13 -14.41 33.13 10.02
CA LEU A 13 -14.17 31.95 9.18
C LEU A 13 -12.74 31.84 8.62
N ILE A 14 -11.82 32.75 8.96
CA ILE A 14 -10.47 32.80 8.36
C ILE A 14 -9.36 32.27 9.30
N PHE A 15 -9.70 31.59 10.40
CA PHE A 15 -8.72 31.07 11.37
C PHE A 15 -8.75 29.54 11.54
N ALA A 16 -9.15 28.78 10.51
CA ALA A 16 -9.20 27.31 10.59
C ALA A 16 -8.30 26.57 9.56
N GLU A 17 -7.50 27.27 8.76
CA GLU A 17 -6.79 26.63 7.63
C GLU A 17 -5.28 26.38 7.87
N GLY A 18 -4.76 26.67 9.07
CA GLY A 18 -3.30 26.63 9.35
C GLY A 18 -2.78 25.45 10.19
N MET A 19 -3.57 24.40 10.47
CA MET A 19 -3.17 23.32 11.40
C MET A 19 -3.33 21.89 10.85
N MET A 20 -3.21 21.69 9.54
CA MET A 20 -3.39 20.36 8.92
C MET A 20 -2.11 19.78 8.28
N ASP A 21 -0.97 20.47 8.36
CA ASP A 21 0.26 20.00 7.70
C ASP A 21 1.05 18.93 8.50
N GLY A 22 0.74 18.75 9.79
CA GLY A 22 1.44 17.81 10.68
C GLY A 22 0.88 16.38 10.73
N TRP A 23 -0.38 16.15 10.33
CA TRP A 23 -1.04 14.83 10.36
C TRP A 23 -0.64 13.99 9.12
N ASN A 24 -0.46 14.64 7.97
CA ASN A 24 -0.40 13.97 6.68
C ASN A 24 0.90 13.13 6.45
N ASN A 25 1.97 13.37 7.21
CA ASN A 25 3.22 12.63 7.06
C ASN A 25 3.27 11.33 7.88
N SER A 26 2.77 11.33 9.12
CA SER A 26 2.74 10.10 9.94
C SER A 26 1.82 9.03 9.35
N ASP A 27 0.72 9.44 8.73
CA ASP A 27 -0.22 8.52 8.08
C ASP A 27 0.37 7.89 6.81
N LYS A 28 1.19 8.66 6.06
CA LYS A 28 1.92 8.14 4.90
C LYS A 28 2.99 7.13 5.33
N GLU A 29 3.79 7.45 6.33
CA GLU A 29 4.81 6.53 6.86
C GLU A 29 4.19 5.24 7.41
N ALA A 30 3.07 5.35 8.12
CA ALA A 30 2.34 4.18 8.62
C ALA A 30 1.75 3.34 7.48
N ALA A 31 1.18 3.98 6.45
CA ALA A 31 0.64 3.30 5.28
C ALA A 31 1.74 2.59 4.46
N GLU A 32 2.88 3.24 4.26
CA GLU A 32 4.05 2.66 3.60
C GLU A 32 4.58 1.44 4.38
N LYS A 33 4.72 1.57 5.71
CA LYS A 33 5.14 0.44 6.56
C LYS A 33 4.16 -0.73 6.49
N ALA A 34 2.85 -0.46 6.51
CA ALA A 34 1.83 -1.48 6.37
C ALA A 34 1.87 -2.15 4.99
N GLN A 35 2.07 -1.37 3.92
CA GLN A 35 2.21 -1.89 2.56
C GLN A 35 3.43 -2.82 2.43
N LYS A 36 4.57 -2.45 3.01
CA LYS A 36 5.80 -3.27 3.02
C LYS A 36 5.60 -4.58 3.79
N ALA A 37 4.98 -4.51 4.97
CA ALA A 37 4.67 -5.70 5.75
C ALA A 37 3.73 -6.65 4.99
N GLU A 38 2.71 -6.10 4.33
CA GLU A 38 1.80 -6.88 3.50
C GLU A 38 2.50 -7.49 2.28
N GLN A 39 3.39 -6.74 1.63
CA GLN A 39 4.18 -7.24 0.50
C GLN A 39 5.07 -8.42 0.90
N ALA A 40 5.79 -8.32 2.03
CA ALA A 40 6.58 -9.42 2.56
C ALA A 40 5.71 -10.65 2.88
N ARG A 41 4.54 -10.44 3.50
CA ARG A 41 3.57 -11.50 3.76
C ARG A 41 3.11 -12.18 2.47
N MET A 42 2.82 -11.40 1.43
CA MET A 42 2.37 -11.92 0.14
C MET A 42 3.49 -12.69 -0.59
N CYS A 43 4.75 -12.28 -0.46
CA CYS A 43 5.90 -13.04 -0.96
C CYS A 43 5.95 -14.45 -0.34
N THR A 44 5.79 -14.56 0.99
CA THR A 44 5.72 -15.86 1.69
C THR A 44 4.53 -16.70 1.20
N VAL A 45 3.33 -16.10 1.13
CA VAL A 45 2.12 -16.82 0.69
C VAL A 45 2.27 -17.41 -0.70
N TYR A 46 2.81 -16.66 -1.67
CA TYR A 46 2.97 -17.18 -3.02
C TYR A 46 4.10 -18.20 -3.13
N THR A 47 5.15 -18.09 -2.31
CA THR A 47 6.19 -19.11 -2.20
C THR A 47 5.59 -20.45 -1.74
N GLU A 48 4.82 -20.45 -0.65
CA GLU A 48 4.15 -21.66 -0.15
C GLU A 48 3.13 -22.22 -1.14
N LYS A 49 2.39 -21.35 -1.85
CA LYS A 49 1.45 -21.78 -2.89
C LYS A 49 2.17 -22.51 -4.02
N ILE A 50 3.31 -22.02 -4.48
CA ILE A 50 4.10 -22.68 -5.53
C ILE A 50 4.56 -24.06 -5.05
N GLU A 51 5.14 -24.14 -3.86
CA GLU A 51 5.65 -25.40 -3.30
C GLU A 51 4.54 -26.43 -3.12
N ASN A 52 3.39 -26.02 -2.58
CA ASN A 52 2.27 -26.93 -2.35
C ASN A 52 1.57 -27.32 -3.64
N TYR A 53 1.41 -26.39 -4.58
CA TYR A 53 0.78 -26.68 -5.87
C TYR A 53 1.60 -27.67 -6.69
N LYS A 54 2.92 -27.53 -6.73
CA LYS A 54 3.83 -28.46 -7.43
C LYS A 54 3.72 -29.91 -6.94
N LYS A 55 3.31 -30.14 -5.68
CA LYS A 55 3.17 -31.50 -5.12
C LYS A 55 1.98 -32.27 -5.69
N THR A 56 0.93 -31.57 -6.14
CA THR A 56 -0.34 -32.20 -6.50
C THR A 56 -0.88 -31.77 -7.86
N MET A 57 -0.19 -30.88 -8.56
CA MET A 57 -0.65 -30.40 -9.86
C MET A 57 -0.67 -31.52 -10.89
N ARG A 58 -1.65 -31.45 -11.79
CA ARG A 58 -1.76 -32.35 -12.94
C ARG A 58 -0.74 -31.96 -14.01
N ASP A 59 -0.42 -32.89 -14.89
CA ASP A 59 0.40 -32.63 -16.07
C ASP A 59 -0.49 -32.17 -17.24
N ASP A 60 -0.98 -30.93 -17.14
CA ASP A 60 -1.80 -30.30 -18.18
C ASP A 60 -1.52 -28.80 -18.30
N GLU A 61 -1.90 -28.22 -19.44
CA GLU A 61 -1.63 -26.81 -19.77
C GLU A 61 -2.28 -25.84 -18.77
N LEU A 62 -3.46 -26.16 -18.24
CA LEU A 62 -4.16 -25.32 -17.27
C LEU A 62 -3.40 -25.30 -15.93
N ALA A 63 -2.89 -26.45 -15.52
CA ALA A 63 -2.10 -26.57 -14.31
C ALA A 63 -0.76 -25.83 -14.46
N GLN A 64 -0.11 -25.94 -15.62
CA GLN A 64 1.11 -25.18 -15.91
C GLN A 64 0.86 -23.66 -15.94
N ALA A 65 -0.25 -23.22 -16.55
CA ALA A 65 -0.63 -21.81 -16.55
C ALA A 65 -0.89 -21.27 -15.13
N THR A 66 -1.52 -22.08 -14.28
CA THR A 66 -1.75 -21.75 -12.86
C THR A 66 -0.44 -21.59 -12.11
N LEU A 67 0.50 -22.53 -12.29
CA LEU A 67 1.83 -22.45 -11.68
C LEU A 67 2.58 -21.19 -12.16
N ASN A 68 2.56 -20.90 -13.45
CA ASN A 68 3.20 -19.71 -14.02
C ASN A 68 2.63 -18.41 -13.42
N ASN A 69 1.32 -18.36 -13.18
CA ASN A 69 0.69 -17.21 -12.52
C ASN A 69 1.15 -17.06 -11.06
N TYR A 70 1.29 -18.16 -10.31
CA TYR A 70 1.82 -18.10 -8.94
C TYR A 70 3.27 -17.63 -8.91
N VAL A 71 4.12 -18.12 -9.82
CA VAL A 71 5.52 -17.66 -9.96
C VAL A 71 5.56 -16.16 -10.27
N ARG A 72 4.77 -15.70 -11.25
CA ARG A 72 4.68 -14.26 -11.59
C ARG A 72 4.30 -13.40 -10.39
N LEU A 73 3.35 -13.87 -9.57
CA LEU A 73 2.90 -13.15 -8.37
C LEU A 73 3.96 -13.19 -7.25
N GLN A 74 4.62 -14.32 -7.04
CA GLN A 74 5.77 -14.41 -6.14
C GLN A 74 6.84 -13.37 -6.54
N THR A 75 7.27 -13.38 -7.80
CA THR A 75 8.26 -12.41 -8.32
C THR A 75 7.82 -10.97 -8.04
N LYS A 76 6.57 -10.62 -8.37
CA LYS A 76 6.02 -9.27 -8.11
C LYS A 76 6.14 -8.86 -6.63
N TYR A 77 5.79 -9.74 -5.70
CA TYR A 77 5.80 -9.39 -4.28
C TYR A 77 7.18 -9.51 -3.64
N CYS A 78 8.08 -10.33 -4.17
CA CYS A 78 9.41 -10.56 -3.61
C CYS A 78 10.50 -9.64 -4.17
N GLU A 79 10.42 -9.19 -5.43
CA GLU A 79 11.43 -8.28 -6.03
C GLU A 79 11.45 -6.90 -5.36
N ASP A 80 10.28 -6.40 -5.00
CA ASP A 80 10.14 -5.10 -4.32
C ASP A 80 10.70 -5.14 -2.89
N VAL A 81 10.69 -6.31 -2.22
CA VAL A 81 11.37 -6.50 -0.93
C VAL A 81 12.90 -6.31 -1.05
N GLN A 82 13.49 -6.69 -2.20
CA GLN A 82 14.94 -6.61 -2.39
C GLN A 82 15.44 -5.25 -2.90
N LYS A 83 14.63 -4.51 -3.66
CA LYS A 83 15.01 -3.15 -4.12
C LYS A 83 15.16 -2.17 -2.97
N GLU A 84 14.40 -2.36 -1.88
CA GLU A 84 14.43 -1.43 -0.75
C GLU A 84 15.49 -1.78 0.30
N GLN A 85 15.88 -3.05 0.48
CA GLN A 85 17.00 -3.40 1.37
C GLN A 85 18.32 -2.75 0.92
N ASN A 86 18.51 -2.61 -0.39
CA ASN A 86 19.69 -1.96 -0.99
C ASN A 86 19.56 -0.43 -1.11
N ALA A 87 18.41 0.16 -0.76
CA ALA A 87 18.18 1.61 -0.80
C ALA A 87 18.27 2.27 0.59
N SER A 88 18.45 1.47 1.64
CA SER A 88 18.60 1.87 3.05
C SER A 88 20.01 1.67 3.61
N GLU A 89 20.99 1.33 2.77
CA GLU A 89 22.43 1.30 3.09
C GLU A 89 23.16 2.55 2.57
#